data_AF-A0A5S4EH38-F1
#
_entry.id   AF-A0A5S4EH38-F1
#
_cell.length_a   1.000
_cell.length_b   1.000
_cell.length_c   1.000
_cell.angle_alpha   90.00
_cell.angle_beta   90.00
_cell.angle_gamma   90.00
#
_symmetry.space_group_name_H-M   'P 1'
#
loop_
_entity.id
_entity.type
_entity.pdbx_description
1 polymer ?
#
loop_
_entity_poly.entity_id
_entity_poly.type
_entity_poly.pdbx_seq_one_letter_code
_entity_poly.pdbx_strand_id
1 'polypeptide(L)'
;MSLMGAAITAWLLVVPARADHAVGAASGLQIGDCVIFREGGAGWLLKTPTYWFKGLVVDLSRERRIANLCPHIGKQASAYTQADQLRLAAAMPCVDKESEVQEVPVLRLRVAVEAWETPWSPQHGGIGWLYRGQFLDQKLYKGGVLDIDATWLAPCETDT
;
A
#
# COMPACT_ATOMS: atom_id res chain seq x y z
N MET A 1 68.67 -11.26 15.62
CA MET A 1 67.78 -10.44 14.76
C MET A 1 66.54 -11.25 14.45
N SER A 2 65.40 -10.84 15.00
CA SER A 2 64.08 -11.45 14.78
C SER A 2 63.50 -11.01 13.43
N LEU A 3 62.88 -11.94 12.70
CA LEU A 3 61.96 -11.64 11.60
C LEU A 3 60.57 -12.10 12.03
N MET A 4 59.74 -11.15 12.47
CA MET A 4 58.30 -11.35 12.68
C MET A 4 57.59 -11.31 11.32
N GLY A 5 57.01 -12.43 10.91
CA GLY A 5 56.04 -12.47 9.79
C GLY A 5 54.65 -12.10 10.32
N ALA A 6 54.06 -11.02 9.81
CA ALA A 6 52.69 -10.62 10.13
C ALA A 6 51.71 -11.31 9.19
N ALA A 7 50.79 -12.11 9.75
CA ALA A 7 49.65 -12.69 9.04
C ALA A 7 48.50 -11.66 8.99
N ILE A 8 48.03 -11.31 7.80
CA ILE A 8 46.88 -10.44 7.59
C ILE A 8 45.64 -11.32 7.42
N THR A 9 44.81 -11.42 8.46
CA THR A 9 43.47 -12.03 8.38
C THR A 9 42.46 -10.98 7.91
N ALA A 10 41.95 -11.13 6.69
CA ALA A 10 40.85 -10.32 6.17
C ALA A 10 39.52 -10.81 6.74
N TRP A 11 38.86 -9.99 7.56
CA TRP A 11 37.52 -10.23 8.05
C TRP A 11 36.51 -9.73 7.01
N LEU A 12 35.81 -10.65 6.35
CA LEU A 12 34.64 -10.34 5.53
C LEU A 12 33.47 -10.01 6.46
N LEU A 13 33.15 -8.72 6.58
CA LEU A 13 31.92 -8.26 7.24
C LEU A 13 30.73 -8.59 6.33
N VAL A 14 29.97 -9.62 6.70
CA VAL A 14 28.63 -9.85 6.16
C VAL A 14 27.73 -8.77 6.76
N VAL A 15 27.31 -7.82 5.93
CA VAL A 15 26.27 -6.85 6.28
C VAL A 15 24.91 -7.52 6.08
N PRO A 16 24.08 -7.72 7.12
CA PRO A 16 22.71 -8.13 6.91
C PRO A 16 21.95 -6.94 6.30
N ALA A 17 21.49 -7.10 5.07
CA ALA A 17 20.52 -6.18 4.47
C ALA A 17 19.23 -6.28 5.29
N ARG A 18 18.97 -5.26 6.12
CA ARG A 18 17.63 -5.04 6.67
C ARG A 18 16.73 -4.64 5.50
N ALA A 19 15.77 -5.50 5.17
CA ALA A 19 14.63 -5.11 4.36
C ALA A 19 13.79 -4.14 5.20
N ASP A 20 13.99 -2.84 5.00
CA ASP A 20 13.09 -1.81 5.47
C ASP A 20 11.76 -1.99 4.73
N HIS A 21 10.83 -2.70 5.34
CA HIS A 21 9.42 -2.55 5.02
C HIS A 21 9.03 -1.16 5.52
N ALA A 22 8.88 -0.21 4.61
CA ALA A 22 8.39 1.13 4.92
C ALA A 22 6.92 1.06 5.36
N VAL A 23 6.69 0.69 6.62
CA VAL A 23 5.47 0.99 7.34
C VAL A 23 5.68 2.37 7.95
N GLY A 24 5.27 3.44 7.25
CA GLY A 24 5.53 4.78 7.77
C GLY A 24 5.00 5.90 6.89
N ALA A 25 3.71 6.23 7.04
CA ALA A 25 3.15 7.50 6.56
C ALA A 25 1.89 7.98 7.32
N ALA A 26 1.26 7.14 8.16
CA ALA A 26 -0.02 7.51 8.80
C ALA A 26 0.12 8.43 10.03
N SER A 27 1.31 8.53 10.63
CA SER A 27 1.54 9.38 11.80
C SER A 27 1.77 10.83 11.39
N GLY A 28 0.70 11.63 11.35
CA GLY A 28 0.81 13.07 11.14
C GLY A 28 -0.18 13.68 10.15
N LEU A 29 -1.00 12.86 9.46
CA LEU A 29 -2.01 13.37 8.53
C LEU A 29 -3.05 14.25 9.23
N GLN A 30 -3.41 15.35 8.57
CA GLN A 30 -4.36 16.38 9.00
C GLN A 30 -5.47 16.55 7.94
N ILE A 31 -6.58 17.16 8.34
CA ILE A 31 -7.58 17.64 7.40
C ILE A 31 -6.93 18.72 6.51
N GLY A 32 -7.17 18.63 5.21
CA GLY A 32 -6.57 19.50 4.19
C GLY A 32 -5.29 18.93 3.58
N ASP A 33 -4.70 17.88 4.17
CA ASP A 33 -3.51 17.26 3.59
C ASP A 33 -3.83 16.59 2.26
N CYS A 34 -2.88 16.69 1.35
CA CYS A 34 -2.93 15.99 0.09
C CYS A 34 -2.42 14.56 0.25
N VAL A 35 -3.22 13.60 -0.21
CA VAL A 35 -2.90 12.17 -0.18
C VAL A 35 -3.06 11.53 -1.55
N ILE A 36 -2.28 10.48 -1.79
CA ILE A 36 -2.29 9.70 -3.01
C ILE A 36 -2.29 8.21 -2.70
N PHE A 37 -3.19 7.47 -3.33
CA PHE A 37 -3.12 6.01 -3.44
C PHE A 37 -2.41 5.66 -4.74
N ARG A 38 -1.53 4.65 -4.72
CA ARG A 38 -0.84 4.15 -5.90
C ARG A 38 -0.91 2.62 -5.95
N GLU A 39 -1.12 2.10 -7.15
CA GLU A 39 -0.97 0.67 -7.42
C GLU A 39 -0.21 0.43 -8.73
N GLY A 40 0.39 -0.75 -8.86
CA GLY A 40 1.29 -1.06 -9.98
C GLY A 40 2.68 -0.44 -9.79
N GLY A 41 3.39 -0.20 -10.88
CA GLY A 41 4.75 0.37 -10.85
C GLY A 41 5.86 -0.53 -10.28
N ALA A 42 5.53 -1.66 -9.64
CA ALA A 42 6.49 -2.65 -9.18
C ALA A 42 6.99 -3.49 -10.37
N GLY A 43 8.24 -3.29 -10.79
CA GLY A 43 8.88 -4.07 -11.85
C GLY A 43 10.31 -3.58 -12.11
N TRP A 44 11.29 -4.48 -12.02
CA TRP A 44 12.71 -4.12 -12.20
C TRP A 44 13.12 -3.97 -13.67
N LEU A 45 12.45 -4.67 -14.60
CA LEU A 45 12.84 -4.75 -16.02
C LEU A 45 11.99 -3.91 -16.98
N LEU A 46 10.71 -3.68 -16.69
CA LEU A 46 9.78 -2.92 -17.54
C LEU A 46 9.07 -1.89 -16.66
N LYS A 47 8.94 -0.63 -17.13
CA LYS A 47 8.11 0.38 -16.48
C LYS A 47 6.65 -0.08 -16.55
N THR A 48 6.20 -0.81 -15.52
CA THR A 48 4.79 -1.13 -15.37
C THR A 48 4.03 0.18 -15.15
N PRO A 49 2.85 0.35 -15.77
CA PRO A 49 2.05 1.53 -15.52
C PRO A 49 1.73 1.63 -14.02
N THR A 50 1.80 2.85 -13.51
CA THR A 50 1.39 3.17 -12.13
C THR A 50 0.05 3.86 -12.21
N TYR A 51 -0.94 3.29 -11.54
CA TYR A 51 -2.27 3.84 -11.43
C TYR A 51 -2.43 4.49 -10.06
N TRP A 52 -3.28 5.52 -9.99
CA TRP A 52 -3.38 6.32 -8.79
C TRP A 52 -4.70 7.08 -8.69
N PHE A 53 -5.08 7.45 -7.47
CA PHE A 53 -6.00 8.57 -7.24
C PHE A 53 -5.39 9.52 -6.22
N LYS A 54 -5.63 10.81 -6.40
CA LYS A 54 -5.17 11.91 -5.57
C LYS A 54 -6.37 12.64 -5.00
N GLY A 55 -6.27 13.10 -3.75
CA GLY A 55 -7.32 13.87 -3.12
C GLY A 55 -6.88 14.58 -1.84
N LEU A 56 -7.83 15.27 -1.22
CA LEU A 56 -7.64 15.99 0.03
C LEU A 56 -8.35 15.26 1.17
N VAL A 57 -7.69 15.17 2.32
CA VAL A 57 -8.31 14.67 3.55
C VAL A 57 -9.38 15.66 4.00
N VAL A 58 -10.63 15.21 4.06
CA VAL A 58 -11.77 16.03 4.53
C VAL A 58 -12.27 15.62 5.91
N ASP A 59 -11.89 14.44 6.38
CA ASP A 59 -12.16 13.97 7.74
C ASP A 59 -11.20 12.83 8.11
N LEU A 60 -11.08 12.58 9.42
CA LEU A 60 -10.29 11.49 9.96
C LEU A 60 -10.98 10.88 11.19
N SER A 61 -10.95 9.56 11.30
CA SER A 61 -11.45 8.84 12.47
C SER A 61 -10.46 7.78 12.93
N ARG A 62 -10.28 7.68 14.24
CA ARG A 62 -9.46 6.65 14.88
C ARG A 62 -10.39 5.59 15.43
N GLU A 63 -10.15 4.36 15.05
CA GLU A 63 -10.94 3.21 15.48
C GLU A 63 -10.01 2.07 15.92
N ARG A 64 -10.58 1.08 16.61
CA ARG A 64 -9.91 -0.17 16.92
C ARG A 64 -10.63 -1.29 16.19
N ARG A 65 -9.88 -2.14 15.49
CA ARG A 65 -10.41 -3.28 14.74
C ARG A 65 -9.62 -4.53 15.08
N ILE A 66 -10.29 -5.69 15.08
CA ILE A 66 -9.59 -6.97 15.17
C ILE A 66 -9.03 -7.29 13.78
N ALA A 67 -7.70 -7.36 13.69
CA ALA A 67 -7.02 -7.86 12.50
C ALA A 67 -7.15 -9.38 12.45
N ASN A 68 -8.20 -9.85 11.78
CA ASN A 68 -8.47 -11.28 11.61
C ASN A 68 -7.58 -11.89 10.51
N LEU A 69 -7.70 -13.20 10.30
CA LEU A 69 -7.03 -13.87 9.20
C LEU A 69 -7.42 -13.27 7.83
N CYS A 70 -6.43 -13.10 6.96
CA CYS A 70 -6.67 -12.67 5.59
C CYS A 70 -7.51 -13.72 4.82
N PRO A 71 -8.50 -13.29 4.01
CA PRO A 71 -9.33 -14.22 3.24
C PRO A 71 -8.49 -15.08 2.30
N HIS A 72 -8.66 -16.40 2.38
CA HIS A 72 -8.06 -17.31 1.41
C HIS A 72 -8.88 -17.31 0.11
N ILE A 73 -8.36 -16.64 -0.92
CA ILE A 73 -8.90 -16.68 -2.27
C ILE A 73 -8.21 -17.83 -2.98
N GLY A 74 -8.89 -18.98 -3.12
CA GLY A 74 -8.34 -20.27 -3.62
C GLY A 74 -7.92 -20.32 -5.09
N LYS A 75 -7.37 -19.22 -5.60
CA LYS A 75 -6.83 -19.05 -6.97
C LYS A 75 -5.62 -18.12 -6.91
N GLN A 76 -4.83 -18.11 -7.99
CA GLN A 76 -3.68 -17.22 -8.10
C GLN A 76 -4.14 -15.75 -8.20
N ALA A 77 -3.33 -14.82 -7.67
CA ALA A 77 -3.62 -13.38 -7.69
C ALA A 77 -3.90 -12.82 -9.10
N SER A 78 -3.24 -13.38 -10.13
CA SER A 78 -3.48 -13.04 -11.53
C SER A 78 -4.90 -13.36 -12.03
N ALA A 79 -5.63 -14.25 -11.35
CA ALA A 79 -7.00 -14.64 -11.65
C ALA A 79 -8.03 -13.96 -10.74
N TYR A 80 -7.64 -12.98 -9.92
CA TYR A 80 -8.55 -12.25 -9.05
C TYR A 80 -9.54 -11.43 -9.89
N THR A 81 -10.79 -11.47 -9.45
CA THR A 81 -11.88 -10.64 -9.97
C THR A 81 -12.10 -9.45 -9.05
N GLN A 82 -12.92 -8.48 -9.48
CA GLN A 82 -13.29 -7.35 -8.63
C GLN A 82 -13.91 -7.79 -7.29
N ALA A 83 -14.72 -8.85 -7.31
CA ALA A 83 -15.33 -9.40 -6.09
C ALA A 83 -14.28 -9.96 -5.11
N ASP A 84 -13.17 -10.50 -5.61
CA ASP A 84 -12.08 -10.97 -4.75
C ASP A 84 -11.32 -9.79 -4.14
N GLN A 85 -11.08 -8.73 -4.91
CA GLN A 85 -10.44 -7.51 -4.41
C GLN A 85 -11.30 -6.82 -3.35
N LEU A 86 -12.61 -6.76 -3.54
CA LEU A 86 -13.55 -6.26 -2.54
C LEU A 86 -13.49 -7.08 -1.25
N ARG A 87 -13.45 -8.41 -1.36
CA ARG A 87 -13.34 -9.29 -0.19
C ARG A 87 -12.04 -9.06 0.57
N LEU A 88 -10.92 -8.95 -0.13
CA LEU A 88 -9.62 -8.67 0.47
C LEU A 88 -9.62 -7.28 1.13
N ALA A 89 -10.04 -6.24 0.41
CA ALA A 89 -10.11 -4.88 0.92
C ALA A 89 -10.97 -4.75 2.19
N ALA A 90 -12.13 -5.41 2.23
CA ALA A 90 -13.02 -5.40 3.38
C ALA A 90 -12.41 -6.06 4.64
N ALA A 91 -11.53 -7.03 4.45
CA ALA A 91 -10.86 -7.73 5.54
C ALA A 91 -9.67 -6.96 6.11
N MET A 92 -9.18 -5.93 5.43
CA MET A 92 -7.98 -5.19 5.88
C MET A 92 -8.28 -4.24 7.06
N PRO A 93 -7.35 -4.11 8.03
CA PRO A 93 -6.10 -4.87 8.14
C PRO A 93 -6.35 -6.34 8.56
N CYS A 94 -5.61 -7.27 7.98
CA CYS A 94 -5.67 -8.69 8.29
C CYS A 94 -4.26 -9.29 8.48
N VAL A 95 -4.18 -10.49 9.06
CA VAL A 95 -2.94 -11.23 9.35
C VAL A 95 -2.92 -12.59 8.67
N ASP A 96 -1.74 -13.17 8.46
CA ASP A 96 -1.60 -14.48 7.81
C ASP A 96 -1.71 -15.66 8.79
N LYS A 97 -1.46 -15.42 10.09
CA LYS A 97 -1.41 -16.47 11.12
C LYS A 97 -2.39 -16.18 12.25
N GLU A 98 -3.03 -17.23 12.75
CA GLU A 98 -3.97 -17.14 13.87
C GLU A 98 -3.31 -16.56 15.12
N SER A 99 -2.04 -16.89 15.36
CA SER A 99 -1.27 -16.37 16.50
C SER A 99 -1.03 -14.86 16.47
N GLU A 100 -1.24 -14.22 15.32
CA GLU A 100 -1.05 -12.77 15.12
C GLU A 100 -2.38 -12.02 15.18
N VAL A 101 -3.50 -12.72 15.34
CA VAL A 101 -4.83 -12.11 15.48
C VAL A 101 -4.88 -11.28 16.75
N GLN A 102 -5.11 -9.98 16.58
CA GLN A 102 -5.15 -9.04 17.69
C GLN A 102 -5.96 -7.80 17.31
N GLU A 103 -6.35 -7.05 18.33
CA GLU A 103 -6.95 -5.74 18.13
C GLU A 103 -5.84 -4.71 17.79
N VAL A 104 -6.04 -3.99 16.69
CA VAL A 104 -5.10 -3.00 16.17
C VAL A 104 -5.77 -1.62 16.05
N PRO A 105 -5.01 -0.53 16.29
CA PRO A 105 -5.49 0.80 15.96
C PRO A 105 -5.53 0.99 14.45
N VAL A 106 -6.62 1.58 13.96
CA VAL A 106 -6.82 1.93 12.55
C VAL A 106 -7.12 3.42 12.46
N LEU A 107 -6.53 4.08 11.47
CA LEU A 107 -6.86 5.45 11.11
C LEU A 107 -7.59 5.42 9.76
N ARG A 108 -8.88 5.79 9.76
CA ARG A 108 -9.69 5.94 8.56
C ARG A 108 -9.70 7.40 8.14
N LEU A 109 -9.58 7.65 6.85
CA LEU A 109 -9.66 8.97 6.26
C LEU A 109 -10.86 9.04 5.34
N ARG A 110 -11.58 10.17 5.38
CA ARG A 110 -12.47 10.56 4.28
C ARG A 110 -11.68 11.44 3.34
N VAL A 111 -11.57 11.05 2.08
CA VAL A 111 -10.75 11.74 1.08
C VAL A 111 -11.64 12.23 -0.07
N ALA A 112 -11.66 13.53 -0.30
CA ALA A 112 -12.29 14.12 -1.47
C ALA A 112 -11.39 13.98 -2.69
N VAL A 113 -11.86 13.24 -3.70
CA VAL A 113 -11.12 12.90 -4.91
C VAL A 113 -10.93 14.15 -5.79
N GLU A 114 -9.70 14.37 -6.26
CA GLU A 114 -9.36 15.49 -7.13
C GLU A 114 -9.02 15.04 -8.55
N ALA A 115 -8.22 13.99 -8.68
CA ALA A 115 -7.74 13.44 -9.94
C ALA A 115 -7.41 11.95 -9.80
N TRP A 116 -7.42 11.22 -10.91
CA TRP A 116 -7.10 9.80 -10.93
C TRP A 116 -6.63 9.35 -12.31
N GLU A 117 -5.88 8.25 -12.32
CA GLU A 117 -5.52 7.48 -13.49
C GLU A 117 -5.78 6.00 -13.17
N THR A 118 -6.59 5.33 -13.98
CA THR A 118 -6.98 3.92 -13.75
C THR A 118 -6.81 3.09 -15.01
N PRO A 119 -6.53 1.79 -14.90
CA PRO A 119 -6.50 0.92 -16.06
C PRO A 119 -7.90 0.82 -16.68
N TRP A 120 -7.96 0.96 -18.01
CA TRP A 120 -9.22 0.84 -18.77
C TRP A 120 -9.51 -0.59 -19.26
N SER A 121 -8.47 -1.42 -19.35
CA SER A 121 -8.57 -2.82 -19.75
C SER A 121 -7.54 -3.68 -18.98
N PRO A 122 -7.75 -5.01 -18.89
CA PRO A 122 -6.80 -5.92 -18.25
C PRO A 122 -5.41 -5.91 -18.89
N GLN A 123 -5.31 -5.53 -20.17
CA GLN A 123 -4.03 -5.40 -20.87
C GLN A 123 -3.24 -4.16 -20.44
N HIS A 124 -3.93 -3.13 -19.92
CA HIS A 124 -3.30 -1.91 -19.43
C HIS A 124 -2.95 -2.03 -17.93
N GLY A 125 -3.67 -2.87 -17.18
CA GLY A 125 -3.31 -3.25 -15.82
C GLY A 125 -4.24 -4.35 -15.32
N GLY A 126 -3.78 -5.18 -14.39
CA GLY A 126 -4.61 -6.20 -13.76
C GLY A 126 -5.84 -5.59 -13.07
N ILE A 127 -6.81 -6.44 -12.70
CA ILE A 127 -7.94 -6.00 -11.87
C ILE A 127 -7.39 -5.74 -10.46
N GLY A 128 -6.98 -4.51 -10.20
CA GLY A 128 -6.49 -4.01 -8.92
C GLY A 128 -7.59 -3.34 -8.10
N TRP A 129 -7.18 -2.44 -7.21
CA TRP A 129 -8.09 -1.60 -6.44
C TRP A 129 -8.57 -0.48 -7.35
N LEU A 130 -7.74 -0.04 -8.30
CA LEU A 130 -8.13 0.89 -9.34
C LEU A 130 -8.48 0.16 -10.64
N TYR A 131 -9.70 0.40 -11.13
CA TYR A 131 -10.11 -0.16 -12.42
C TYR A 131 -11.25 0.66 -13.03
N ARG A 132 -11.12 1.06 -14.29
CA ARG A 132 -12.16 1.75 -15.09
C ARG A 132 -12.85 2.92 -14.36
N GLY A 133 -12.05 3.80 -13.77
CA GLY A 133 -12.53 4.97 -13.03
C GLY A 133 -13.19 4.62 -11.70
N GLN A 134 -12.87 3.46 -11.11
CA GLN A 134 -13.34 3.06 -9.79
C GLN A 134 -12.16 2.82 -8.85
N PHE A 135 -12.39 3.09 -7.57
CA PHE A 135 -11.64 2.54 -6.46
C PHE A 135 -12.50 1.46 -5.81
N LEU A 136 -12.10 0.20 -5.97
CA LEU A 136 -12.86 -1.00 -5.66
C LEU A 136 -14.21 -0.99 -6.41
N ASP A 137 -15.31 -0.80 -5.71
CA ASP A 137 -16.68 -0.67 -6.23
C ASP A 137 -17.19 0.78 -6.28
N GLN A 138 -16.39 1.74 -5.82
CA GLN A 138 -16.78 3.15 -5.75
C GLN A 138 -16.30 3.90 -7.00
N LYS A 139 -17.23 4.55 -7.71
CA LYS A 139 -16.91 5.40 -8.86
C LYS A 139 -16.14 6.64 -8.42
N LEU A 140 -15.02 6.90 -9.07
CA LEU A 140 -14.23 8.11 -8.91
C LEU A 140 -14.84 9.25 -9.73
N TYR A 141 -15.03 10.38 -9.08
CA TYR A 141 -15.39 11.65 -9.70
C TYR A 141 -14.88 12.78 -8.81
N LYS A 142 -14.62 13.95 -9.40
CA LYS A 142 -14.09 15.11 -8.67
C LYS A 142 -15.06 15.54 -7.55
N GLY A 143 -14.55 15.66 -6.34
CA GLY A 143 -15.31 15.97 -5.13
C GLY A 143 -16.03 14.77 -4.49
N GLY A 144 -16.03 13.60 -5.12
CA GLY A 144 -16.52 12.37 -4.50
C GLY A 144 -15.67 11.99 -3.29
N VAL A 145 -16.28 11.46 -2.24
CA VAL A 145 -15.59 11.14 -0.97
C VAL A 145 -15.42 9.64 -0.83
N LEU A 146 -14.17 9.20 -0.61
CA LEU A 146 -13.82 7.81 -0.32
C LEU A 146 -13.52 7.66 1.17
N ASP A 147 -13.94 6.54 1.77
CA ASP A 147 -13.49 6.09 3.09
C ASP A 147 -12.38 5.06 2.92
N ILE A 148 -11.19 5.37 3.41
CA ILE A 148 -9.97 4.59 3.15
C ILE A 148 -9.07 4.50 4.38
N ASP A 149 -8.35 3.39 4.50
CA ASP A 149 -7.34 3.22 5.53
C ASP A 149 -6.12 4.10 5.24
N ALA A 150 -5.66 4.87 6.22
CA ALA A 150 -4.52 5.75 6.07
C ALA A 150 -3.23 5.00 5.67
N THR A 151 -3.11 3.71 6.01
CA THR A 151 -1.94 2.89 5.65
C THR A 151 -1.81 2.63 4.16
N TRP A 152 -2.88 2.84 3.38
CA TRP A 152 -2.87 2.69 1.92
C TRP A 152 -2.48 3.98 1.19
N LEU A 153 -2.34 5.07 1.93
CA LEU A 153 -2.11 6.39 1.37
C LEU A 153 -0.70 6.85 1.68
N ALA A 154 -0.08 7.49 0.69
CA ALA A 154 1.10 8.29 0.86
C ALA A 154 0.71 9.78 0.84
N PRO A 155 1.48 10.66 1.50
CA PRO A 155 1.37 12.09 1.22
C PRO A 155 1.69 12.36 -0.26
N CYS A 156 1.05 13.37 -0.84
CA CYS A 156 1.42 13.82 -2.18
C CYS A 156 2.87 14.31 -2.20
N GLU A 157 3.54 14.10 -3.33
CA GLU A 157 4.81 14.76 -3.60
C GLU A 157 4.60 16.28 -3.55
N THR A 158 5.51 16.97 -2.88
CA THR A 158 5.56 18.43 -2.92
C THR A 158 6.22 18.81 -4.23
N ASP A 159 5.53 19.59 -5.07
CA ASP A 159 6.13 20.13 -6.30
C ASP A 159 7.26 21.09 -5.88
N THR A 160 8.50 20.59 -5.80
CA THR A 160 9.72 21.41 -5.65
C THR A 160 10.17 22.00 -6.98
#